data_AF-A0A9X3J4J1-F1
#
_entry.id   AF-A0A9X3J4J1-F1
#
_cell.length_a   1.000
_cell.length_b   1.000
_cell.length_c   1.000
_cell.angle_alpha   90.00
_cell.angle_beta   90.00
_cell.angle_gamma   90.00
#
_symmetry.space_group_name_H-M   'P 1'
#
loop_
_entity.id
_entity.type
_entity.pdbx_description
1 polymer ?
#
loop_
_entity_poly.entity_id
_entity_poly.type
_entity_poly.pdbx_seq_one_letter_code
_entity_poly.pdbx_strand_id
1 'polypeptide(L)'
;MKKIYFLISLLTIISLGLSETRAQVPQSFLYQAEARDSKGKVLVEESLSVKVTINQNSTEIYQEIHDVMTDMNGLFNLRIGEGDIIEDGDFSTIVWDNGTYYLNIQISIGASNNYTDMGTTQLLSVPYALHAETVSNADDADADPLNELNTNVSLNGTNLEVTDAGGTKSADLSTLVNLTSCDIVLDILLHTEDLETLINAGVPLEVLNNAGYGVGVLRRNGVSEQDLINAGLTGFVSDEDGNNYKWVRIGGQVWMAENLAYDADDGSMVYDDDESNLAIYGRLYIWDVVMQGESGSESNPSGVQGICPCGWHVPSEAEWMELRNHLISNGYSYEAAGNALKATSGWDNDANGSDDYGFSAVPGGRYVNWPSESGYRDIGSWAFWWTTDEINQGTGVWGFTLGYLGQTYVGNTLKTDAIYVRCVRD
;
A
#
# COMPACT_ATOMS: atom_id res chain seq x y z
N MET A 1 -42.54 41.95 -38.76
CA MET A 1 -42.06 40.94 -39.74
C MET A 1 -40.61 41.23 -40.09
N LYS A 2 -39.68 40.57 -39.39
CA LYS A 2 -38.23 40.45 -39.67
C LYS A 2 -37.64 39.64 -38.50
N LYS A 3 -36.75 38.67 -38.80
CA LYS A 3 -35.91 37.87 -37.88
C LYS A 3 -36.46 36.53 -37.36
N ILE A 4 -36.82 35.62 -38.26
CA ILE A 4 -36.82 34.16 -38.00
C ILE A 4 -36.16 33.49 -39.22
N TYR A 5 -34.84 33.62 -39.36
CA TYR A 5 -34.05 32.85 -40.34
C TYR A 5 -32.63 32.53 -39.84
N PHE A 6 -32.31 32.78 -38.57
CA PHE A 6 -30.93 32.66 -38.06
C PHE A 6 -30.70 31.47 -37.12
N LEU A 7 -31.74 30.67 -36.81
CA LEU A 7 -31.61 29.53 -35.89
C LEU A 7 -31.60 28.14 -36.56
N ILE A 8 -31.86 28.04 -37.86
CA ILE A 8 -31.82 26.76 -38.61
C ILE A 8 -30.47 26.55 -39.32
N SER A 9 -29.63 27.59 -39.41
CA SER A 9 -28.30 27.54 -40.04
C SER A 9 -27.16 27.14 -39.09
N LEU A 10 -27.41 27.03 -37.79
CA LEU A 10 -26.39 26.70 -36.78
C LEU A 10 -26.44 25.23 -36.32
N LEU A 11 -27.49 24.48 -36.71
CA LEU A 11 -27.66 23.06 -36.38
C LEU A 11 -27.18 22.10 -37.49
N THR A 12 -26.75 22.63 -38.64
CA THR A 12 -26.25 21.84 -39.79
C THR A 12 -24.74 21.92 -40.00
N ILE A 13 -24.00 22.61 -39.12
CA ILE A 13 -22.54 22.81 -39.24
C ILE A 13 -21.73 21.99 -38.19
N ILE A 14 -22.40 21.25 -37.30
CA ILE A 14 -21.74 20.43 -36.25
C ILE A 14 -21.81 18.91 -36.56
N SER A 15 -22.29 18.50 -37.74
CA SER A 15 -22.33 17.08 -38.16
C SER A 15 -21.39 16.72 -39.33
N LEU A 16 -20.40 17.55 -39.64
CA LEU A 16 -19.43 17.28 -40.71
C LEU A 16 -18.02 17.48 -40.16
N GLY A 17 -17.40 16.40 -39.68
CA GLY A 17 -16.01 16.46 -39.22
C GLY A 17 -15.55 15.38 -38.25
N LEU A 18 -16.09 14.16 -38.33
CA LEU A 18 -15.40 12.95 -37.88
C LEU A 18 -15.38 11.98 -39.06
N SER A 19 -14.66 12.38 -40.11
CA SER A 19 -14.23 11.43 -41.11
C SER A 19 -13.03 10.71 -40.49
N GLU A 20 -13.27 9.51 -39.99
CA GLU A 20 -12.18 8.58 -39.68
C GLU A 20 -11.37 8.40 -40.96
N THR A 21 -10.20 9.04 -41.02
CA THR A 21 -9.22 8.73 -42.05
C THR A 21 -8.71 7.33 -41.73
N ARG A 22 -9.35 6.31 -42.30
CA ARG A 22 -8.76 4.98 -42.31
C ARG A 22 -7.55 5.08 -43.21
N ALA A 23 -6.36 4.90 -42.65
CA ALA A 23 -5.19 4.64 -43.46
C ALA A 23 -5.45 3.30 -44.18
N GLN A 24 -5.97 3.37 -45.40
CA GLN A 24 -6.09 2.18 -46.24
C GLN A 24 -4.70 1.85 -46.74
N VAL A 25 -4.33 0.57 -46.62
CA VAL A 25 -3.14 0.03 -47.29
C VAL A 25 -3.26 0.40 -48.76
N PRO A 26 -2.24 1.04 -49.37
CA PRO A 26 -2.28 1.40 -50.79
C PRO A 26 -2.69 0.19 -51.63
N GLN A 27 -3.81 0.30 -52.34
CA GLN A 27 -4.33 -0.74 -53.23
C GLN A 27 -3.66 -0.62 -54.60
N SER A 28 -2.33 -0.60 -54.61
CA SER A 28 -1.54 -0.49 -55.83
C SER A 28 -0.13 -1.05 -55.63
N PHE A 29 0.52 -1.45 -56.72
CA PHE A 29 1.93 -1.85 -56.71
C PHE A 29 2.70 -1.22 -57.88
N LEU A 30 4.02 -1.08 -57.71
CA LEU A 30 4.88 -0.45 -58.70
C LEU A 30 5.30 -1.46 -59.78
N TYR A 31 5.27 -1.01 -61.03
CA TYR A 31 5.83 -1.72 -62.18
C TYR A 31 6.76 -0.78 -62.96
N GLN A 32 7.93 -1.27 -63.37
CA GLN A 32 8.88 -0.51 -64.17
C GLN A 32 9.31 -1.36 -65.36
N ALA A 33 9.37 -0.75 -66.54
CA ALA A 33 9.85 -1.42 -67.75
C ALA A 33 10.56 -0.44 -68.68
N GLU A 34 11.39 -0.98 -69.57
CA GLU A 34 12.07 -0.27 -70.64
C GLU A 34 11.40 -0.58 -71.98
N ALA A 35 11.01 0.45 -72.72
CA ALA A 35 10.37 0.31 -74.02
C ALA A 35 11.41 0.27 -75.16
N ARG A 36 11.31 -0.73 -76.03
CA ARG A 36 12.21 -0.94 -77.18
C ARG A 36 11.42 -1.24 -78.45
N ASP A 37 11.95 -0.83 -79.59
CA ASP A 37 11.40 -1.20 -80.90
C ASP A 37 11.77 -2.64 -81.31
N SER A 38 11.22 -3.10 -82.43
CA SER A 38 11.48 -4.45 -82.98
C SER A 38 12.95 -4.74 -83.35
N LYS A 39 13.81 -3.72 -83.38
CA LYS A 39 15.25 -3.83 -83.62
C LYS A 39 16.06 -3.71 -82.31
N GLY A 40 15.38 -3.63 -81.17
CA GLY A 40 15.98 -3.47 -79.85
C GLY A 40 16.40 -2.04 -79.51
N LYS A 41 16.10 -1.05 -80.35
CA LYS A 41 16.40 0.36 -80.08
C LYS A 41 15.44 0.90 -79.04
N VAL A 42 15.98 1.58 -78.03
CA VAL A 42 15.23 2.24 -76.97
C VAL A 42 14.30 3.32 -77.55
N LEU A 43 13.05 3.32 -77.10
CA LEU A 43 12.06 4.36 -77.39
C LEU A 43 12.22 5.46 -76.34
N VAL A 44 12.70 6.63 -76.74
CA VAL A 44 13.09 7.73 -75.84
C VAL A 44 12.12 8.90 -75.98
N GLU A 45 11.61 9.43 -74.87
CA GLU A 45 10.62 10.52 -74.84
C GLU A 45 9.37 10.24 -75.70
N GLU A 46 9.04 8.96 -75.89
CA GLU A 46 7.88 8.52 -76.65
C GLU A 46 6.66 8.38 -75.74
N SER A 47 5.50 8.81 -76.25
CA SER A 47 4.21 8.65 -75.58
C SER A 47 3.65 7.25 -75.84
N LEU A 48 3.42 6.52 -74.76
CA LEU A 48 2.92 5.15 -74.75
C LEU A 48 1.58 5.09 -74.02
N SER A 49 0.65 4.31 -74.56
CA SER A 49 -0.53 3.87 -73.83
C SER A 49 -0.32 2.42 -73.44
N VAL A 50 -0.27 2.14 -72.13
CA VAL A 50 0.03 0.82 -71.58
C VAL A 50 -1.24 0.23 -70.98
N LYS A 51 -1.71 -0.85 -71.57
CA LYS A 51 -2.81 -1.65 -71.04
C LYS A 51 -2.26 -2.73 -70.13
N VAL A 52 -2.81 -2.79 -68.93
CA VAL A 52 -2.48 -3.74 -67.89
C VAL A 52 -3.67 -4.66 -67.67
N THR A 53 -3.43 -5.96 -67.75
CA THR A 53 -4.46 -6.99 -67.53
C THR A 53 -3.99 -7.96 -66.45
N ILE A 54 -4.82 -8.19 -65.43
CA ILE A 54 -4.58 -9.23 -64.42
C ILE A 54 -5.47 -10.42 -64.72
N ASN A 55 -4.84 -11.60 -64.80
CA ASN A 55 -5.51 -12.87 -65.01
C ASN A 55 -5.36 -13.77 -63.78
N GLN A 56 -6.46 -14.38 -63.34
CA GLN A 56 -6.48 -15.44 -62.33
C GLN A 56 -6.79 -16.77 -63.04
N ASN A 57 -5.90 -17.75 -62.94
CA ASN A 57 -6.09 -19.07 -63.58
C ASN A 57 -6.47 -19.00 -65.08
N SER A 58 -5.84 -18.07 -65.82
CA SER A 58 -6.10 -17.78 -67.25
C SER A 58 -7.44 -17.08 -67.58
N THR A 59 -8.19 -16.65 -66.57
CA THR A 59 -9.36 -15.78 -66.74
C THR A 59 -8.99 -14.34 -66.39
N GLU A 60 -9.36 -13.40 -67.25
CA GLU A 60 -9.19 -11.98 -66.98
C GLU A 60 -10.13 -11.52 -65.85
N ILE A 61 -9.57 -10.82 -64.86
CA ILE A 61 -10.32 -10.33 -63.70
C ILE A 61 -10.22 -8.81 -63.49
N TYR A 62 -9.27 -8.15 -64.15
CA TYR A 62 -9.06 -6.71 -64.02
C TYR A 62 -8.29 -6.15 -65.21
N GLN A 63 -8.68 -4.97 -65.67
CA GLN A 63 -8.00 -4.22 -66.74
C GLN A 63 -7.96 -2.71 -66.45
N GLU A 64 -6.81 -2.10 -66.72
CA GLU A 64 -6.61 -0.65 -66.66
C GLU A 64 -5.65 -0.14 -67.74
N ILE A 65 -5.70 1.16 -68.02
CA ILE A 65 -4.81 1.86 -68.95
C ILE A 65 -4.00 2.92 -68.20
N HIS A 66 -2.74 3.05 -68.60
CA HIS A 66 -1.87 4.16 -68.22
C HIS A 66 -1.31 4.83 -69.47
N ASP A 67 -1.50 6.14 -69.57
CA ASP A 67 -0.78 6.96 -70.55
C ASP A 67 0.50 7.51 -69.93
N VAL A 68 1.66 7.10 -70.47
CA VAL A 68 2.98 7.41 -69.93
C VAL A 68 3.93 7.92 -71.00
N MET A 69 4.97 8.62 -70.58
CA MET A 69 6.08 9.04 -71.45
C MET A 69 7.36 8.38 -70.96
N THR A 70 8.09 7.73 -71.87
CA THR A 70 9.38 7.11 -71.55
C THR A 70 10.46 8.15 -71.29
N ASP A 71 11.40 7.88 -70.40
CA ASP A 71 12.54 8.78 -70.15
C ASP A 71 13.65 8.69 -71.23
N MET A 72 14.77 9.38 -70.99
CA MET A 72 15.94 9.36 -71.88
C MET A 72 16.60 7.98 -72.05
N ASN A 73 16.28 7.03 -71.18
CA ASN A 73 16.74 5.64 -71.21
C ASN A 73 15.61 4.67 -71.63
N GLY A 74 14.45 5.21 -72.05
CA GLY A 74 13.27 4.43 -72.43
C GLY A 74 12.50 3.80 -71.28
N LEU A 75 12.78 4.17 -70.03
CA LEU A 75 12.10 3.65 -68.86
C LEU A 75 10.78 4.36 -68.62
N PHE A 76 9.79 3.62 -68.13
CA PHE A 76 8.55 4.15 -67.59
C PHE A 76 8.15 3.41 -66.31
N ASN A 77 7.39 4.08 -65.45
CA ASN A 77 6.90 3.53 -64.18
C ASN A 77 5.37 3.60 -64.15
N LEU A 78 4.74 2.54 -63.66
CA LEU A 78 3.30 2.44 -63.45
C LEU A 78 3.01 2.20 -61.97
N ARG A 79 1.88 2.74 -61.50
CA ARG A 79 1.24 2.33 -60.24
C ARG A 79 0.03 1.50 -60.62
N ILE A 80 0.21 0.19 -60.68
CA ILE A 80 -0.86 -0.72 -61.09
C ILE A 80 -1.92 -0.75 -60.00
N GLY A 81 -3.19 -0.50 -60.34
CA GLY A 81 -4.29 -0.26 -59.41
C GLY A 81 -4.72 1.21 -59.30
N GLU A 82 -3.99 2.14 -59.95
CA GLU A 82 -4.30 3.57 -60.02
C GLU A 82 -4.56 4.05 -61.47
N GLY A 83 -4.69 3.13 -62.44
CA GLY A 83 -4.93 3.47 -63.84
C GLY A 83 -6.39 3.75 -64.19
N ASP A 84 -6.64 4.13 -65.44
CA ASP A 84 -7.98 4.31 -65.96
C ASP A 84 -8.62 2.94 -66.26
N ILE A 85 -9.67 2.60 -65.53
CA ILE A 85 -10.37 1.30 -65.63
C ILE A 85 -11.08 1.15 -66.99
N ILE A 86 -10.91 -0.02 -67.64
CA ILE A 86 -11.50 -0.30 -68.98
C ILE A 86 -12.85 -1.03 -68.89
N GLU A 87 -12.95 -2.01 -68.00
CA GLU A 87 -14.15 -2.85 -67.77
C GLU A 87 -14.53 -2.83 -66.28
N ASP A 88 -15.76 -3.18 -65.92
CA ASP A 88 -16.24 -3.18 -64.52
C ASP A 88 -15.36 -4.09 -63.63
N GLY A 89 -14.35 -3.49 -62.99
CA GLY A 89 -13.39 -4.16 -62.12
C GLY A 89 -12.83 -3.18 -61.09
N ASP A 90 -12.85 -3.58 -59.82
CA ASP A 90 -12.30 -2.81 -58.72
C ASP A 90 -11.07 -3.54 -58.19
N PHE A 91 -9.90 -2.90 -58.30
CA PHE A 91 -8.63 -3.48 -57.85
C PHE A 91 -8.67 -3.91 -56.37
N SER A 92 -9.43 -3.18 -55.54
CA SER A 92 -9.57 -3.48 -54.10
C SER A 92 -10.39 -4.74 -53.81
N THR A 93 -11.11 -5.27 -54.79
CA THR A 93 -11.91 -6.49 -54.66
C THR A 93 -11.16 -7.76 -55.07
N ILE A 94 -9.92 -7.65 -55.56
CA ILE A 94 -9.11 -8.79 -55.95
C ILE A 94 -8.65 -9.55 -54.69
N VAL A 95 -9.02 -10.83 -54.61
CA VAL A 95 -8.77 -11.71 -53.46
C VAL A 95 -7.44 -12.48 -53.67
N TRP A 96 -6.31 -11.84 -53.38
CA TRP A 96 -4.96 -12.31 -53.75
C TRP A 96 -4.48 -13.63 -53.13
N ASP A 97 -5.19 -14.18 -52.14
CA ASP A 97 -4.89 -15.47 -51.49
C ASP A 97 -5.47 -16.68 -52.24
N ASN A 98 -6.32 -16.46 -53.25
CA ASN A 98 -7.05 -17.51 -53.94
C ASN A 98 -6.44 -17.88 -55.32
N GLY A 99 -5.26 -18.48 -55.33
CA GLY A 99 -4.65 -19.08 -56.52
C GLY A 99 -3.50 -18.27 -57.14
N THR A 100 -3.21 -18.52 -58.42
CA THR A 100 -2.08 -17.88 -59.13
C THR A 100 -2.53 -16.75 -60.03
N TYR A 101 -1.84 -15.62 -59.93
CA TYR A 101 -2.12 -14.40 -60.68
C TYR A 101 -1.05 -14.14 -61.74
N TYR A 102 -1.47 -13.60 -62.87
CA TYR A 102 -0.61 -13.29 -64.01
C TYR A 102 -0.87 -11.87 -64.52
N LEU A 103 0.20 -11.12 -64.76
CA LEU A 103 0.20 -9.78 -65.32
C LEU A 103 0.50 -9.87 -66.82
N ASN A 104 -0.45 -9.45 -67.66
CA ASN A 104 -0.25 -9.23 -69.08
C ASN A 104 -0.11 -7.73 -69.36
N ILE A 105 0.87 -7.38 -70.20
CA ILE A 105 1.15 -6.00 -70.58
C ILE A 105 1.00 -5.86 -72.08
N GLN A 106 0.23 -4.87 -72.52
CA GLN A 106 0.14 -4.51 -73.94
C GLN A 106 0.46 -3.03 -74.10
N ILE A 107 1.14 -2.67 -75.19
CA ILE A 107 1.53 -1.28 -75.45
C ILE A 107 0.97 -0.79 -76.78
N SER A 108 0.60 0.48 -76.82
CA SER A 108 0.38 1.24 -78.03
C SER A 108 1.32 2.44 -78.08
N ILE A 109 1.83 2.73 -79.27
CA ILE A 109 2.66 3.92 -79.53
C ILE A 109 1.83 4.92 -80.33
N GLY A 110 1.87 6.20 -79.93
CA GLY A 110 1.32 7.30 -80.72
C GLY A 110 -0.21 7.38 -80.79
N ALA A 111 -0.91 6.97 -79.73
CA ALA A 111 -2.38 7.06 -79.58
C ALA A 111 -3.20 6.33 -80.66
N SER A 112 -2.61 5.37 -81.37
CA SER A 112 -3.38 4.43 -82.18
C SER A 112 -3.97 3.39 -81.21
N ASN A 113 -5.27 3.15 -81.13
CA ASN A 113 -5.82 2.13 -80.20
C ASN A 113 -5.43 0.67 -80.54
N ASN A 114 -4.31 0.47 -81.25
CA ASN A 114 -3.70 -0.79 -81.64
C ASN A 114 -2.65 -1.21 -80.61
N TYR A 115 -3.07 -2.05 -79.67
CA TYR A 115 -2.20 -2.59 -78.64
C TYR A 115 -1.43 -3.82 -79.15
N THR A 116 -0.13 -3.84 -78.87
CA THR A 116 0.76 -4.98 -79.13
C THR A 116 1.05 -5.68 -77.81
N ASP A 117 0.86 -7.01 -77.76
CA ASP A 117 1.13 -7.83 -76.56
C ASP A 117 2.63 -7.94 -76.29
N MET A 118 3.06 -7.54 -75.09
CA MET A 118 4.43 -7.61 -74.60
C MET A 118 4.70 -8.86 -73.75
N GLY A 119 3.67 -9.68 -73.52
CA GLY A 119 3.75 -10.95 -72.84
C GLY A 119 3.07 -10.96 -71.48
N THR A 120 2.95 -12.18 -70.94
CA THR A 120 2.30 -12.47 -69.66
C THR A 120 3.31 -13.05 -68.68
N THR A 121 3.37 -12.50 -67.47
CA THR A 121 4.30 -12.92 -66.42
C THR A 121 3.52 -13.27 -65.15
N GLN A 122 3.98 -14.26 -64.38
CA GLN A 122 3.33 -14.61 -63.11
C GLN A 122 3.67 -13.58 -62.05
N LEU A 123 2.66 -13.11 -61.30
CA LEU A 123 2.85 -12.31 -60.10
C LEU A 123 3.26 -13.25 -58.95
N LEU A 124 4.45 -13.02 -58.40
CA LEU A 124 4.98 -13.77 -57.26
C LEU A 124 4.89 -12.91 -56.00
N SER A 125 4.47 -13.50 -54.88
CA SER A 125 4.41 -12.80 -53.60
C SER A 125 5.81 -12.45 -53.09
N VAL A 126 5.96 -11.24 -52.55
CA VAL A 126 7.19 -10.80 -51.87
C VAL A 126 7.24 -11.44 -50.48
N PRO A 127 8.40 -11.86 -49.94
CA PRO A 127 8.49 -12.55 -48.64
C PRO A 127 7.83 -11.82 -47.45
N TYR A 128 7.78 -10.48 -47.48
CA TYR A 128 7.13 -9.67 -46.44
C TYR A 128 5.59 -9.74 -46.49
N ALA A 129 5.00 -9.94 -47.67
CA ALA A 129 3.55 -10.06 -47.84
C ALA A 129 3.00 -11.37 -47.25
N LEU A 130 3.78 -12.47 -47.30
CA LEU A 130 3.41 -13.76 -46.71
C LEU A 130 3.42 -13.76 -45.17
N HIS A 131 4.18 -12.85 -44.54
CA HIS A 131 4.31 -12.82 -43.09
C HIS A 131 3.35 -11.83 -42.42
N ALA A 132 2.91 -10.78 -43.13
CA ALA A 132 2.05 -9.73 -42.57
C ALA A 132 0.59 -10.18 -42.29
N GLU A 133 0.09 -11.20 -42.97
CA GLU A 133 -1.27 -11.72 -42.75
C GLU A 133 -1.33 -12.77 -41.62
N THR A 134 -0.25 -13.54 -41.42
CA THR A 134 -0.14 -14.49 -40.30
C THR A 134 -0.07 -13.83 -38.91
N VAL A 135 0.11 -12.50 -38.84
CA VAL A 135 0.14 -11.76 -37.56
C VAL A 135 -1.24 -11.21 -37.17
N SER A 136 -2.27 -11.34 -38.02
CA SER A 136 -3.61 -10.82 -37.71
C SER A 136 -4.50 -11.76 -36.90
N ASN A 137 -4.06 -12.99 -36.59
CA ASN A 137 -4.75 -13.93 -35.70
C ASN A 137 -3.78 -15.04 -35.25
N ALA A 138 -2.74 -14.65 -34.51
CA ALA A 138 -1.94 -15.60 -33.78
C ALA A 138 -2.68 -15.97 -32.49
N ASP A 139 -3.61 -16.92 -32.60
CA ASP A 139 -4.08 -17.86 -31.55
C ASP A 139 -3.61 -17.49 -30.13
N ASP A 140 -4.16 -16.41 -29.56
CA ASP A 140 -4.18 -16.27 -28.12
C ASP A 140 -5.30 -17.16 -27.60
N ALA A 141 -5.05 -17.82 -26.48
CA ALA A 141 -5.95 -18.83 -25.95
C ALA A 141 -7.28 -18.25 -25.41
N ASP A 142 -7.61 -16.99 -25.73
CA ASP A 142 -8.75 -16.24 -25.23
C ASP A 142 -9.46 -15.49 -26.38
N ALA A 143 -10.46 -16.14 -26.97
CA ALA A 143 -11.20 -15.62 -28.12
C ALA A 143 -12.39 -14.70 -27.75
N ASP A 144 -12.49 -14.23 -26.50
CA ASP A 144 -13.59 -13.37 -26.05
C ASP A 144 -13.17 -11.88 -25.97
N PRO A 145 -13.46 -11.06 -26.99
CA PRO A 145 -13.05 -9.65 -27.02
C PRO A 145 -13.72 -8.78 -25.95
N LEU A 146 -14.65 -9.32 -25.13
CA LEU A 146 -15.33 -8.59 -24.06
C LEU A 146 -14.59 -8.65 -22.71
N ASN A 147 -13.65 -9.57 -22.51
CA ASN A 147 -12.98 -9.76 -21.21
C ASN A 147 -11.60 -9.07 -21.12
N GLU A 148 -11.18 -8.34 -22.15
CA GLU A 148 -9.82 -7.79 -22.26
C GLU A 148 -9.61 -6.49 -21.45
N LEU A 149 -10.65 -5.93 -20.83
CA LEU A 149 -10.56 -4.69 -20.07
C LEU A 149 -11.32 -4.76 -18.74
N ASN A 150 -10.57 -4.88 -17.65
CA ASN A 150 -11.11 -4.70 -16.31
C ASN A 150 -11.55 -3.25 -16.13
N THR A 151 -12.86 -3.04 -15.94
CA THR A 151 -13.48 -1.72 -15.75
C THR A 151 -13.52 -1.31 -14.28
N ASN A 152 -13.49 -2.28 -13.36
CA ASN A 152 -13.49 -2.02 -11.93
C ASN A 152 -12.80 -3.14 -11.16
N VAL A 153 -12.16 -2.78 -10.04
CA VAL A 153 -11.65 -3.71 -9.02
C VAL A 153 -12.08 -3.14 -7.68
N SER A 154 -12.83 -3.92 -6.90
CA SER A 154 -13.37 -3.48 -5.61
C SER A 154 -13.48 -4.62 -4.61
N LEU A 155 -13.45 -4.28 -3.32
CA LEU A 155 -13.78 -5.20 -2.24
C LEU A 155 -15.25 -5.01 -1.83
N ASN A 156 -16.01 -6.10 -1.80
CA ASN A 156 -17.39 -6.14 -1.33
C ASN A 156 -17.51 -7.15 -0.18
N GLY A 157 -17.43 -6.67 1.06
CA GLY A 157 -17.21 -7.53 2.22
C GLY A 157 -15.85 -8.20 2.13
N THR A 158 -15.81 -9.54 2.16
CA THR A 158 -14.58 -10.35 2.01
C THR A 158 -14.29 -10.75 0.58
N ASN A 159 -15.13 -10.36 -0.39
CA ASN A 159 -14.96 -10.76 -1.78
C ASN A 159 -14.17 -9.71 -2.56
N LEU A 160 -13.09 -10.13 -3.23
CA LEU A 160 -12.44 -9.35 -4.27
C LEU A 160 -13.24 -9.51 -5.56
N GLU A 161 -13.85 -8.43 -6.00
CA GLU A 161 -14.65 -8.35 -7.21
C GLU A 161 -13.86 -7.62 -8.31
N VAL A 162 -13.68 -8.29 -9.43
CA VAL A 162 -13.10 -7.74 -10.65
C VAL A 162 -14.19 -7.75 -11.71
N THR A 163 -14.52 -6.58 -12.26
CA THR A 163 -15.58 -6.42 -13.25
C THR A 163 -14.99 -6.06 -14.61
N ASP A 164 -15.29 -6.87 -15.62
CA ASP A 164 -15.03 -6.61 -17.03
C ASP A 164 -16.38 -6.53 -17.80
N ALA A 165 -16.35 -6.49 -19.15
CA ALA A 165 -17.59 -6.46 -19.93
C ALA A 165 -18.30 -7.83 -19.99
N GLY A 166 -17.63 -8.92 -19.59
CA GLY A 166 -18.19 -10.26 -19.39
C GLY A 166 -18.86 -10.45 -18.01
N GLY A 167 -18.75 -9.47 -17.11
CA GLY A 167 -19.42 -9.42 -15.83
C GLY A 167 -18.46 -9.30 -14.65
N THR A 168 -18.94 -9.60 -13.44
CA THR A 168 -18.11 -9.55 -12.23
C THR A 168 -17.65 -10.95 -11.85
N LYS A 169 -16.33 -11.15 -11.77
CA LYS A 169 -15.71 -12.31 -11.14
C LYS A 169 -15.44 -11.98 -9.68
N SER A 170 -15.70 -12.95 -8.81
CA SER A 170 -15.58 -12.78 -7.36
C SER A 170 -14.71 -13.89 -6.79
N ALA A 171 -13.72 -13.52 -5.98
CA ALA A 171 -12.91 -14.43 -5.20
C ALA A 171 -13.13 -14.15 -3.72
N ASP A 172 -13.52 -15.17 -2.95
CA ASP A 172 -13.71 -15.04 -1.51
C ASP A 172 -12.37 -15.06 -0.78
N LEU A 173 -12.04 -13.93 -0.14
CA LEU A 173 -10.84 -13.76 0.67
C LEU A 173 -11.12 -13.95 2.17
N SER A 174 -12.29 -14.46 2.58
CA SER A 174 -12.65 -14.68 3.98
C SER A 174 -11.61 -15.50 4.75
N THR A 175 -10.96 -16.44 4.06
CA THR A 175 -9.86 -17.26 4.58
C THR A 175 -8.60 -16.46 4.95
N LEU A 176 -8.43 -15.27 4.37
CA LEU A 176 -7.36 -14.32 4.65
C LEU A 176 -7.76 -13.27 5.71
N VAL A 177 -9.01 -13.24 6.18
CA VAL A 177 -9.48 -12.25 7.17
C VAL A 177 -9.29 -12.76 8.60
N ASN A 178 -9.23 -14.08 8.79
CA ASN A 178 -8.89 -14.71 10.07
C ASN A 178 -7.38 -14.96 10.20
N LEU A 179 -6.57 -13.90 10.08
CA LEU A 179 -5.13 -13.95 10.34
C LEU A 179 -4.87 -14.05 11.85
N THR A 180 -5.13 -15.23 12.40
CA THR A 180 -4.78 -15.59 13.78
C THR A 180 -3.34 -16.09 13.90
N SER A 181 -2.66 -16.36 12.78
CA SER A 181 -1.25 -16.72 12.80
C SER A 181 -0.39 -15.46 12.88
N CYS A 182 0.36 -15.34 13.98
CA CYS A 182 1.33 -14.27 14.22
C CYS A 182 2.32 -14.07 13.05
N ASP A 183 2.60 -15.12 12.28
CA ASP A 183 3.57 -15.11 11.18
C ASP A 183 3.13 -14.29 9.95
N ILE A 184 1.84 -14.27 9.59
CA ILE A 184 1.36 -13.54 8.41
C ILE A 184 1.14 -12.05 8.72
N VAL A 185 0.68 -11.75 9.94
CA VAL A 185 0.47 -10.36 10.33
C VAL A 185 1.81 -9.66 10.48
N LEU A 186 2.82 -10.32 11.05
CA LEU A 186 4.18 -9.79 11.14
C LEU A 186 4.77 -9.47 9.74
N ASP A 187 4.49 -10.29 8.73
CA ASP A 187 4.98 -10.08 7.36
C ASP A 187 4.26 -8.92 6.64
N ILE A 188 2.96 -8.70 6.92
CA ILE A 188 2.21 -7.52 6.44
C ILE A 188 2.68 -6.24 7.16
N LEU A 189 2.85 -6.31 8.48
CA LEU A 189 3.34 -5.23 9.33
C LEU A 189 4.75 -4.76 8.95
N LEU A 190 5.62 -5.68 8.52
CA LEU A 190 6.96 -5.36 8.01
C LEU A 190 6.95 -4.57 6.69
N HIS A 191 5.81 -4.53 5.96
CA HIS A 191 5.69 -3.87 4.65
C HIS A 191 4.71 -2.70 4.62
N THR A 192 3.91 -2.49 5.66
CA THR A 192 3.01 -1.33 5.80
C THR A 192 3.54 -0.39 6.88
N GLU A 193 4.17 0.72 6.49
CA GLU A 193 4.69 1.70 7.45
C GLU A 193 3.60 2.56 8.12
N ASP A 194 2.32 2.37 7.77
CA ASP A 194 1.24 3.23 8.24
C ASP A 194 0.21 2.48 9.11
N LEU A 195 0.25 2.76 10.41
CA LEU A 195 -0.67 2.21 11.40
C LEU A 195 -2.12 2.62 11.13
N GLU A 196 -2.36 3.81 10.57
CA GLU A 196 -3.72 4.27 10.24
C GLU A 196 -4.35 3.37 9.18
N THR A 197 -3.56 2.97 8.18
CA THR A 197 -3.98 1.99 7.17
C THR A 197 -4.33 0.63 7.79
N LEU A 198 -3.56 0.14 8.77
CA LEU A 198 -3.83 -1.14 9.44
C LEU A 198 -5.10 -1.11 10.28
N ILE A 199 -5.33 0.00 11.02
CA ILE A 199 -6.56 0.20 11.78
C ILE A 199 -7.77 0.26 10.83
N ASN A 200 -7.67 1.01 9.74
CA ASN A 200 -8.73 1.12 8.74
C ASN A 200 -9.00 -0.20 7.99
N ALA A 201 -8.00 -1.05 7.86
CA ALA A 201 -8.13 -2.40 7.32
C ALA A 201 -8.79 -3.40 8.30
N GLY A 202 -9.05 -2.99 9.54
CA GLY A 202 -9.71 -3.82 10.55
C GLY A 202 -8.80 -4.88 11.18
N VAL A 203 -7.48 -4.66 11.20
CA VAL A 203 -6.55 -5.54 11.90
C VAL A 203 -6.90 -5.57 13.40
N PRO A 204 -7.06 -6.74 14.04
CA PRO A 204 -7.39 -6.81 15.46
C PRO A 204 -6.38 -6.07 16.33
N LEU A 205 -6.85 -5.26 17.29
CA LEU A 205 -6.00 -4.42 18.14
C LEU A 205 -4.99 -5.25 18.96
N GLU A 206 -5.37 -6.45 19.41
CA GLU A 206 -4.48 -7.37 20.11
C GLU A 206 -3.28 -7.77 19.23
N VAL A 207 -3.50 -7.92 17.94
CA VAL A 207 -2.45 -8.26 16.99
C VAL A 207 -1.50 -7.07 16.79
N LEU A 208 -2.05 -5.85 16.70
CA LEU A 208 -1.23 -4.63 16.65
C LEU A 208 -0.42 -4.44 17.95
N ASN A 209 -1.00 -4.73 19.11
CA ASN A 209 -0.31 -4.65 20.39
C ASN A 209 0.84 -5.67 20.49
N ASN A 210 0.61 -6.92 20.05
CA ASN A 210 1.63 -7.95 19.96
C ASN A 210 2.75 -7.58 18.97
N ALA A 211 2.45 -6.77 17.96
CA ALA A 211 3.42 -6.23 17.02
C ALA A 211 4.23 -5.03 17.56
N GLY A 212 3.99 -4.61 18.81
CA GLY A 212 4.73 -3.52 19.45
C GLY A 212 4.00 -2.18 19.50
N TYR A 213 2.82 -2.05 18.89
CA TYR A 213 2.03 -0.83 19.01
C TYR A 213 1.40 -0.74 20.41
N GLY A 214 2.02 0.08 21.26
CA GLY A 214 1.52 0.33 22.60
C GLY A 214 0.14 1.01 22.61
N VAL A 215 -0.59 0.86 23.71
CA VAL A 215 -1.94 1.41 23.86
C VAL A 215 -1.99 2.93 23.64
N GLY A 216 -0.95 3.65 24.05
CA GLY A 216 -0.84 5.10 23.82
C GLY A 216 -0.69 5.46 22.35
N VAL A 217 0.09 4.68 21.58
CA VAL A 217 0.19 4.82 20.11
C VAL A 217 -1.18 4.58 19.47
N LEU A 218 -1.88 3.52 19.85
CA LEU A 218 -3.22 3.20 19.33
C LEU A 218 -4.22 4.34 19.60
N ARG A 219 -4.24 4.88 20.83
CA ARG A 219 -5.09 6.04 21.19
C ARG A 219 -4.81 7.25 20.29
N ARG A 220 -3.54 7.56 20.03
CA ARG A 220 -3.17 8.70 19.18
C ARG A 220 -3.52 8.49 17.71
N ASN A 221 -3.69 7.24 17.27
CA ASN A 221 -4.13 6.88 15.93
C ASN A 221 -5.65 6.64 15.85
N GLY A 222 -6.41 7.24 16.77
CA GLY A 222 -7.88 7.31 16.66
C GLY A 222 -8.64 6.10 17.21
N VAL A 223 -7.96 5.11 17.79
CA VAL A 223 -8.63 3.98 18.43
C VAL A 223 -9.35 4.46 19.70
N SER A 224 -10.65 4.15 19.82
CA SER A 224 -11.44 4.57 20.97
C SER A 224 -11.10 3.77 22.23
N GLU A 225 -11.29 4.38 23.42
CA GLU A 225 -11.08 3.68 24.69
C GLU A 225 -11.99 2.45 24.81
N GLN A 226 -13.22 2.51 24.27
CA GLN A 226 -14.13 1.37 24.29
C GLN A 226 -13.62 0.20 23.46
N ASP A 227 -12.99 0.46 22.31
CA ASP A 227 -12.42 -0.59 21.47
C ASP A 227 -11.19 -1.23 22.13
N LEU A 228 -10.36 -0.43 22.80
CA LEU A 228 -9.23 -0.93 23.58
C LEU A 228 -9.69 -1.81 24.76
N ILE A 229 -10.78 -1.43 25.44
CA ILE A 229 -11.39 -2.22 26.52
C ILE A 229 -11.94 -3.53 25.95
N ASN A 230 -12.67 -3.48 24.84
CA ASN A 230 -13.25 -4.65 24.19
C ASN A 230 -12.15 -5.64 23.72
N ALA A 231 -10.98 -5.12 23.34
CA ALA A 231 -9.79 -5.89 22.98
C ALA A 231 -8.94 -6.33 24.20
N GLY A 232 -9.37 -6.03 25.44
CA GLY A 232 -8.66 -6.44 26.65
C GLY A 232 -7.27 -5.80 26.82
N LEU A 233 -7.00 -4.68 26.16
CA LEU A 233 -5.72 -3.97 26.21
C LEU A 233 -5.67 -2.90 27.32
N THR A 234 -6.82 -2.46 27.79
CA THR A 234 -6.98 -1.47 28.86
C THR A 234 -8.23 -1.81 29.68
N GLY A 235 -8.32 -1.26 30.88
CA GLY A 235 -9.51 -1.39 31.71
C GLY A 235 -9.31 -0.74 33.07
N PHE A 236 -10.10 -1.18 34.05
CA PHE A 236 -10.07 -0.65 35.40
C PHE A 236 -9.92 -1.76 36.45
N VAL A 237 -9.31 -1.40 37.58
CA VAL A 237 -9.27 -2.19 38.82
C VAL A 237 -9.60 -1.28 39.99
N SER A 238 -10.34 -1.81 40.98
CA SER A 238 -10.67 -1.08 42.20
C SER A 238 -9.89 -1.63 43.39
N ASP A 239 -9.46 -0.76 44.30
CA ASP A 239 -8.99 -1.17 45.63
C ASP A 239 -10.14 -1.30 46.64
N GLU A 240 -9.81 -1.53 47.91
CA GLU A 240 -10.76 -1.69 49.00
C GLU A 240 -11.45 -0.36 49.41
N ASP A 241 -10.80 0.77 49.14
CA ASP A 241 -11.34 2.12 49.38
C ASP A 241 -12.29 2.58 48.27
N GLY A 242 -12.38 1.83 47.18
CA GLY A 242 -13.19 2.14 46.01
C GLY A 242 -12.53 3.10 45.03
N ASN A 243 -11.23 3.35 45.17
CA ASN A 243 -10.45 4.04 44.16
C ASN A 243 -10.39 3.17 42.91
N ASN A 244 -10.58 3.77 41.74
CA ASN A 244 -10.54 3.07 40.46
C ASN A 244 -9.31 3.49 39.67
N TYR A 245 -8.52 2.51 39.28
CA TYR A 245 -7.28 2.70 38.54
C TYR A 245 -7.38 2.10 37.16
N LYS A 246 -6.91 2.86 36.17
CA LYS A 246 -6.67 2.35 34.83
C LYS A 246 -5.54 1.34 34.85
N TRP A 247 -5.61 0.38 33.94
CA TRP A 247 -4.49 -0.50 33.62
C TRP A 247 -4.31 -0.62 32.11
N VAL A 248 -3.11 -1.00 31.69
CA VAL A 248 -2.74 -1.25 30.29
C VAL A 248 -1.98 -2.57 30.15
N ARG A 249 -2.17 -3.26 29.03
CA ARG A 249 -1.37 -4.43 28.64
C ARG A 249 -0.11 -3.97 27.91
N ILE A 250 1.04 -4.45 28.37
CA ILE A 250 2.36 -4.18 27.77
C ILE A 250 3.11 -5.50 27.68
N GLY A 251 3.26 -6.02 26.46
CA GLY A 251 3.80 -7.36 26.25
C GLY A 251 2.96 -8.43 26.96
N GLY A 252 3.62 -9.31 27.71
CA GLY A 252 2.97 -10.35 28.50
C GLY A 252 2.18 -9.82 29.69
N GLN A 253 2.53 -8.63 30.18
CA GLN A 253 2.13 -8.14 31.50
C GLN A 253 0.99 -7.13 31.44
N VAL A 254 0.20 -7.06 32.50
CA VAL A 254 -0.84 -6.04 32.70
C VAL A 254 -0.41 -5.13 33.85
N TRP A 255 -0.18 -3.86 33.55
CA TRP A 255 0.32 -2.87 34.51
C TRP A 255 -0.78 -1.88 34.87
N MET A 256 -0.90 -1.51 36.15
CA MET A 256 -1.63 -0.30 36.50
C MET A 256 -1.02 0.89 35.75
N ALA A 257 -1.86 1.75 35.18
CA ALA A 257 -1.49 2.99 34.48
C ALA A 257 -1.44 4.19 35.43
N GLU A 258 -1.96 4.02 36.64
CA GLU A 258 -2.01 5.03 37.71
C GLU A 258 -1.30 4.47 38.95
N ASN A 259 -0.71 5.35 39.76
CA ASN A 259 -0.13 4.94 41.03
C ASN A 259 -1.25 4.65 42.05
N LEU A 260 -1.00 3.71 42.97
CA LEU A 260 -1.95 3.36 44.01
C LEU A 260 -2.23 4.55 44.94
N ALA A 261 -3.49 4.71 45.33
CA ALA A 261 -4.00 5.80 46.16
C ALA A 261 -4.76 5.31 47.42
N TYR A 262 -4.66 4.01 47.73
CA TYR A 262 -5.19 3.36 48.92
C TYR A 262 -4.67 4.03 50.21
N ASP A 263 -5.55 4.35 51.15
CA ASP A 263 -5.17 4.95 52.43
C ASP A 263 -4.82 3.86 53.44
N ALA A 264 -3.53 3.59 53.61
CA ALA A 264 -3.06 2.59 54.58
C ALA A 264 -2.96 3.12 56.01
N ASP A 265 -3.53 4.29 56.30
CA ASP A 265 -3.33 5.06 57.52
C ASP A 265 -1.82 5.33 57.75
N ASP A 266 -1.21 4.63 58.73
CA ASP A 266 0.19 4.80 59.10
C ASP A 266 1.13 4.26 58.00
N GLY A 267 2.05 5.13 57.56
CA GLY A 267 3.07 4.78 56.56
C GLY A 267 2.61 4.93 55.11
N SER A 268 1.43 5.51 54.87
CA SER A 268 1.06 6.12 53.59
C SER A 268 1.01 7.64 53.71
N MET A 269 1.32 8.37 52.62
CA MET A 269 1.27 9.84 52.60
C MET A 269 1.06 10.38 51.19
N VAL A 270 0.49 11.58 51.11
CA VAL A 270 0.41 12.35 49.86
C VAL A 270 1.64 13.26 49.78
N TYR A 271 2.19 13.45 48.58
CA TYR A 271 3.37 14.29 48.39
C TYR A 271 3.14 15.71 48.94
N ASP A 272 4.13 16.25 49.68
CA ASP A 272 4.09 17.55 50.38
C ASP A 272 2.96 17.69 51.42
N ASP A 273 2.34 16.59 51.85
CA ASP A 273 1.15 16.58 52.71
C ASP A 273 -0.01 17.43 52.13
N ASP A 274 -0.05 17.57 50.80
CA ASP A 274 -1.03 18.37 50.07
C ASP A 274 -1.98 17.46 49.26
N GLU A 275 -3.23 17.33 49.72
CA GLU A 275 -4.26 16.52 49.08
C GLU A 275 -4.53 16.85 47.61
N SER A 276 -4.15 18.04 47.13
CA SER A 276 -4.26 18.35 45.69
C SER A 276 -3.33 17.51 44.81
N ASN A 277 -2.28 16.92 45.41
CA ASN A 277 -1.34 16.02 44.74
C ASN A 277 -1.86 14.59 44.60
N LEU A 278 -2.87 14.18 45.39
CA LEU A 278 -3.39 12.81 45.42
C LEU A 278 -3.88 12.35 44.04
N ALA A 279 -4.68 13.20 43.37
CA ALA A 279 -5.26 12.88 42.07
C ALA A 279 -4.23 12.81 40.93
N ILE A 280 -3.03 13.38 41.13
CA ILE A 280 -1.98 13.46 40.12
C ILE A 280 -0.98 12.32 40.33
N TYR A 281 -0.52 12.12 41.56
CA TYR A 281 0.61 11.23 41.85
C TYR A 281 0.20 9.97 42.61
N GLY A 282 -0.99 9.91 43.20
CA GLY A 282 -1.38 8.86 44.15
C GLY A 282 -0.72 9.08 45.51
N ARG A 283 -0.49 7.98 46.23
CA ARG A 283 0.16 7.99 47.56
C ARG A 283 1.54 7.34 47.51
N LEU A 284 2.41 7.84 48.38
CA LEU A 284 3.69 7.24 48.72
C LEU A 284 3.49 6.28 49.89
N TYR A 285 4.22 5.17 49.90
CA TYR A 285 4.14 4.15 50.94
C TYR A 285 5.53 3.76 51.41
N ILE A 286 5.69 3.45 52.69
CA ILE A 286 6.87 2.76 53.19
C ILE A 286 6.83 1.27 52.84
N TRP A 287 7.98 0.62 52.71
CA TRP A 287 8.05 -0.76 52.20
C TRP A 287 7.27 -1.76 53.07
N ASP A 288 7.33 -1.63 54.41
CA ASP A 288 6.63 -2.54 55.32
C ASP A 288 5.11 -2.53 55.11
N VAL A 289 4.54 -1.37 54.76
CA VAL A 289 3.12 -1.20 54.43
C VAL A 289 2.79 -1.83 53.08
N VAL A 290 3.68 -1.69 52.10
CA VAL A 290 3.52 -2.28 50.77
C VAL A 290 3.50 -3.80 50.81
N MET A 291 4.36 -4.40 51.64
CA MET A 291 4.50 -5.85 51.72
C MET A 291 3.47 -6.53 52.62
N GLN A 292 2.83 -5.78 53.54
CA GLN A 292 1.86 -6.32 54.51
C GLN A 292 2.35 -7.55 55.30
N GLY A 293 3.66 -7.61 55.58
CA GLY A 293 4.29 -8.70 56.33
C GLY A 293 4.71 -9.92 55.50
N GLU A 294 4.48 -9.90 54.18
CA GLU A 294 4.99 -10.92 53.26
C GLU A 294 6.51 -10.83 53.08
N SER A 295 7.12 -11.95 52.70
CA SER A 295 8.54 -11.99 52.35
C SER A 295 8.78 -11.42 50.95
N GLY A 296 9.95 -10.81 50.73
CA GLY A 296 10.38 -10.39 49.40
C GLY A 296 10.49 -11.56 48.41
N SER A 297 10.41 -11.24 47.11
CA SER A 297 10.48 -12.19 46.00
C SER A 297 11.26 -11.59 44.84
N GLU A 298 12.12 -12.39 44.20
CA GLU A 298 12.85 -12.01 42.99
C GLU A 298 12.30 -12.73 41.75
N SER A 299 11.14 -13.38 41.90
CA SER A 299 10.51 -14.20 40.85
C SER A 299 9.67 -13.34 39.91
N ASN A 300 9.47 -13.80 38.68
CA ASN A 300 8.48 -13.27 37.74
C ASN A 300 7.46 -14.38 37.44
N PRO A 301 6.20 -14.29 37.93
CA PRO A 301 5.65 -13.23 38.78
C PRO A 301 6.24 -13.23 40.21
N SER A 302 6.22 -12.09 40.91
CA SER A 302 6.67 -12.03 42.32
C SER A 302 5.81 -12.90 43.22
N GLY A 303 4.49 -12.96 42.94
CA GLY A 303 3.48 -13.64 43.74
C GLY A 303 3.12 -12.95 45.05
N VAL A 304 3.69 -11.76 45.32
CA VAL A 304 3.44 -11.01 46.56
C VAL A 304 2.31 -10.02 46.33
N GLN A 305 1.10 -10.36 46.76
CA GLN A 305 -0.04 -9.44 46.64
C GLN A 305 0.27 -8.11 47.35
N GLY A 306 0.67 -8.17 48.62
CA GLY A 306 0.92 -6.98 49.42
C GLY A 306 -0.29 -6.04 49.43
N ILE A 307 -0.02 -4.74 49.33
CA ILE A 307 -1.03 -3.66 49.30
C ILE A 307 -1.86 -3.62 48.00
N CYS A 308 -1.54 -4.45 47.01
CA CYS A 308 -2.22 -4.42 45.72
C CYS A 308 -3.64 -5.01 45.78
N PRO A 309 -4.55 -4.55 44.90
CA PRO A 309 -5.88 -5.12 44.78
C PRO A 309 -5.87 -6.64 44.56
N CYS A 310 -6.93 -7.33 44.95
CA CYS A 310 -7.06 -8.78 44.77
C CYS A 310 -6.79 -9.19 43.30
N GLY A 311 -5.90 -10.17 43.11
CA GLY A 311 -5.49 -10.65 41.79
C GLY A 311 -4.40 -9.80 41.10
N TRP A 312 -3.83 -8.83 41.82
CA TRP A 312 -2.66 -8.05 41.45
C TRP A 312 -1.57 -8.21 42.51
N HIS A 313 -0.33 -7.92 42.14
CA HIS A 313 0.81 -8.03 43.05
C HIS A 313 1.80 -6.88 42.91
N VAL A 314 2.63 -6.73 43.94
CA VAL A 314 3.76 -5.80 43.94
C VAL A 314 4.82 -6.37 43.01
N PRO A 315 5.31 -5.61 42.02
CA PRO A 315 6.26 -6.12 41.03
C PRO A 315 7.61 -6.50 41.66
N SER A 316 8.28 -7.51 41.11
CA SER A 316 9.71 -7.76 41.32
C SER A 316 10.58 -6.98 40.33
N GLU A 317 11.88 -6.93 40.56
CA GLU A 317 12.88 -6.46 39.60
C GLU A 317 12.76 -7.21 38.27
N ALA A 318 12.56 -8.53 38.32
CA ALA A 318 12.46 -9.36 37.13
C ALA A 318 11.29 -8.96 36.21
N GLU A 319 10.17 -8.52 36.78
CA GLU A 319 9.01 -8.01 36.04
C GLU A 319 9.27 -6.62 35.46
N TRP A 320 9.90 -5.72 36.20
CA TRP A 320 10.35 -4.43 35.66
C TRP A 320 11.37 -4.61 34.51
N MET A 321 12.24 -5.61 34.61
CA MET A 321 13.18 -5.96 33.55
C MET A 321 12.46 -6.54 32.32
N GLU A 322 11.42 -7.36 32.50
CA GLU A 322 10.58 -7.82 31.39
C GLU A 322 9.95 -6.63 30.65
N LEU A 323 9.31 -5.72 31.37
CA LEU A 323 8.75 -4.49 30.80
C LEU A 323 9.79 -3.73 29.99
N ARG A 324 10.98 -3.46 30.56
CA ARG A 324 12.05 -2.74 29.85
C ARG A 324 12.54 -3.50 28.62
N ASN A 325 12.72 -4.81 28.71
CA ASN A 325 13.17 -5.64 27.60
C ASN A 325 12.15 -5.65 26.45
N HIS A 326 10.86 -5.64 26.77
CA HIS A 326 9.79 -5.52 25.78
C HIS A 326 9.90 -4.20 25.01
N LEU A 327 10.19 -3.08 25.67
CA LEU A 327 10.41 -1.80 24.98
C LEU A 327 11.62 -1.90 24.04
N ILE A 328 12.73 -2.47 24.52
CA ILE A 328 13.95 -2.59 23.71
C ILE A 328 13.73 -3.47 22.48
N SER A 329 13.01 -4.59 22.62
CA SER A 329 12.68 -5.45 21.47
C SER A 329 11.79 -4.76 20.44
N ASN A 330 11.06 -3.72 20.85
CA ASN A 330 10.20 -2.90 19.99
C ASN A 330 10.87 -1.58 19.53
N GLY A 331 12.21 -1.54 19.53
CA GLY A 331 12.97 -0.49 18.84
C GLY A 331 13.41 0.69 19.71
N TYR A 332 13.08 0.69 21.00
CA TYR A 332 13.56 1.73 21.91
C TYR A 332 15.01 1.44 22.35
N SER A 333 15.85 2.46 22.43
CA SER A 333 17.20 2.29 22.97
C SER A 333 17.15 2.08 24.48
N TYR A 334 18.15 1.38 25.02
CA TYR A 334 18.27 1.15 26.47
C TYR A 334 18.20 2.46 27.29
N GLU A 335 18.80 3.54 26.77
CA GLU A 335 18.91 4.83 27.44
C GLU A 335 17.64 5.67 27.36
N ALA A 336 16.76 5.39 26.39
CA ALA A 336 15.56 6.16 26.11
C ALA A 336 14.25 5.37 26.27
N ALA A 337 14.31 4.08 26.60
CA ALA A 337 13.13 3.22 26.77
C ALA A 337 12.12 3.82 27.77
N GLY A 338 12.60 4.47 28.83
CA GLY A 338 11.75 5.15 29.79
C GLY A 338 10.89 6.27 29.19
N ASN A 339 11.34 6.94 28.12
CA ASN A 339 10.55 7.99 27.46
C ASN A 339 9.23 7.46 26.89
N ALA A 340 9.18 6.18 26.50
CA ALA A 340 7.97 5.51 26.02
C ALA A 340 6.93 5.27 27.12
N LEU A 341 7.35 5.28 28.38
CA LEU A 341 6.49 5.05 29.56
C LEU A 341 6.08 6.35 30.27
N LYS A 342 6.94 7.38 30.21
CA LYS A 342 6.70 8.68 30.84
C LYS A 342 5.40 9.32 30.33
N ALA A 343 4.67 9.95 31.24
CA ALA A 343 3.53 10.79 30.92
C ALA A 343 3.92 11.94 29.97
N THR A 344 2.93 12.45 29.24
CA THR A 344 3.11 13.52 28.24
C THR A 344 3.22 14.93 28.85
N SER A 345 3.12 15.05 30.17
CA SER A 345 3.27 16.30 30.91
C SER A 345 3.81 16.03 32.33
N GLY A 346 4.22 17.10 33.02
CA GLY A 346 4.64 17.07 34.43
C GLY A 346 6.14 16.88 34.65
N TRP A 347 6.92 16.55 33.61
CA TRP A 347 8.37 16.39 33.73
C TRP A 347 9.10 17.73 33.55
N ASP A 348 10.12 17.95 34.37
CA ASP A 348 10.93 19.16 34.35
C ASP A 348 11.63 19.36 32.99
N ASN A 349 11.97 20.62 32.69
CA ASN A 349 12.70 21.01 31.47
C ASN A 349 12.01 20.58 30.15
N ASP A 350 10.68 20.47 30.16
CA ASP A 350 9.88 19.97 29.04
C ASP A 350 10.31 18.56 28.57
N ALA A 351 10.98 17.80 29.44
CA ALA A 351 11.46 16.46 29.15
C ALA A 351 10.34 15.42 29.30
N ASN A 352 9.16 15.72 28.77
CA ASN A 352 7.99 14.84 28.83
C ASN A 352 8.19 13.57 27.98
N GLY A 353 7.41 12.54 28.28
CA GLY A 353 7.39 11.30 27.53
C GLY A 353 6.47 11.30 26.33
N SER A 354 6.57 10.23 25.55
CA SER A 354 5.64 9.94 24.47
C SER A 354 4.43 9.13 24.95
N ASP A 355 4.51 8.51 26.14
CA ASP A 355 3.49 7.61 26.69
C ASP A 355 2.96 6.61 25.66
N ASP A 356 3.86 5.98 24.90
CA ASP A 356 3.54 5.10 23.77
C ASP A 356 2.73 3.88 24.20
N TYR A 357 2.91 3.44 25.45
CA TYR A 357 2.24 2.26 25.98
C TYR A 357 1.04 2.58 26.88
N GLY A 358 0.74 3.86 27.12
CA GLY A 358 -0.33 4.27 28.03
C GLY A 358 -0.02 3.96 29.50
N PHE A 359 1.27 3.82 29.82
CA PHE A 359 1.75 3.62 31.19
C PHE A 359 1.64 4.91 31.99
N SER A 360 1.75 6.09 31.36
CA SER A 360 1.51 7.38 31.98
C SER A 360 2.31 7.61 33.28
N ALA A 361 3.61 7.30 33.27
CA ALA A 361 4.48 7.53 34.43
C ALA A 361 4.63 9.02 34.77
N VAL A 362 4.12 9.42 35.94
CA VAL A 362 4.21 10.78 36.48
C VAL A 362 5.42 10.95 37.41
N PRO A 363 6.14 12.09 37.36
CA PRO A 363 7.32 12.33 38.17
C PRO A 363 6.96 12.84 39.56
N GLY A 364 6.34 11.98 40.36
CA GLY A 364 5.84 12.33 41.69
C GLY A 364 6.92 12.45 42.78
N GLY A 365 8.21 12.28 42.47
CA GLY A 365 9.28 12.34 43.45
C GLY A 365 9.18 11.25 44.52
N ARG A 366 9.66 11.56 45.73
CA ARG A 366 9.63 10.64 46.88
C ARG A 366 9.70 11.38 48.21
N TYR A 367 9.45 10.66 49.30
CA TYR A 367 9.85 11.08 50.64
C TYR A 367 11.08 10.28 51.07
N VAL A 368 12.16 10.97 51.46
CA VAL A 368 13.32 10.32 52.08
C VAL A 368 13.26 10.48 53.58
N ASN A 369 13.63 9.42 54.31
CA ASN A 369 13.64 9.42 55.77
C ASN A 369 15.02 9.02 56.28
N TRP A 370 15.98 9.94 56.20
CA TRP A 370 17.34 9.68 56.67
C TRP A 370 17.59 10.39 58.01
N PRO A 371 18.45 9.83 58.89
CA PRO A 371 18.73 10.44 60.19
C PRO A 371 19.24 11.89 60.15
N SER A 372 19.85 12.28 59.03
CA SER A 372 20.41 13.62 58.82
C SER A 372 19.54 14.53 57.94
N GLU A 373 18.56 13.98 57.22
CA GLU A 373 17.74 14.69 56.23
C GLU A 373 16.47 13.89 55.94
N SER A 374 15.31 14.47 56.26
CA SER A 374 14.00 13.89 55.95
C SER A 374 13.13 14.91 55.22
N GLY A 375 12.45 14.48 54.17
CA GLY A 375 11.55 15.36 53.43
C GLY A 375 11.21 14.89 52.02
N TYR A 376 10.24 15.58 51.44
CA TYR A 376 9.82 15.43 50.06
C TYR A 376 10.86 16.03 49.10
N ARG A 377 11.13 15.33 48.01
CA ARG A 377 12.12 15.74 47.01
C ARG A 377 11.86 15.08 45.65
N ASP A 378 12.58 15.58 44.66
CA ASP A 378 12.72 14.99 43.33
C ASP A 378 11.43 15.00 42.46
N ILE A 379 10.35 15.69 42.89
CA ILE A 379 9.17 15.96 42.06
C ILE A 379 9.54 16.65 40.75
N GLY A 380 8.84 16.31 39.66
CA GLY A 380 9.13 16.80 38.31
C GLY A 380 10.32 16.11 37.63
N SER A 381 11.30 15.64 38.41
CA SER A 381 12.55 15.09 37.89
C SER A 381 12.60 13.56 37.86
N TRP A 382 11.92 12.89 38.81
CA TRP A 382 12.00 11.44 38.98
C TRP A 382 10.66 10.81 39.38
N ALA A 383 10.46 9.59 38.95
CA ALA A 383 9.40 8.70 39.41
C ALA A 383 10.01 7.43 40.03
N PHE A 384 9.42 6.95 41.13
CA PHE A 384 9.95 5.86 41.94
C PHE A 384 8.84 4.86 42.27
N TRP A 385 9.11 3.57 42.07
CA TRP A 385 8.21 2.49 42.45
C TRP A 385 8.92 1.39 43.23
N TRP A 386 8.21 0.83 44.19
CA TRP A 386 8.70 -0.31 44.96
C TRP A 386 8.88 -1.56 44.11
N THR A 387 9.83 -2.38 44.53
CA THR A 387 9.95 -3.79 44.14
C THR A 387 9.83 -4.69 45.37
N THR A 388 9.62 -5.97 45.15
CA THR A 388 9.62 -7.01 46.19
C THR A 388 11.02 -7.50 46.56
N ASP A 389 12.06 -7.06 45.85
CA ASP A 389 13.43 -7.55 45.96
C ASP A 389 14.20 -6.86 47.09
N GLU A 390 14.54 -7.63 48.14
CA GLU A 390 15.35 -7.17 49.25
C GLU A 390 16.85 -7.31 48.95
N ILE A 391 17.62 -6.22 49.12
CA ILE A 391 19.08 -6.22 48.91
C ILE A 391 19.81 -6.77 50.15
N ASN A 392 19.43 -6.24 51.32
CA ASN A 392 19.97 -6.64 52.60
C ASN A 392 18.79 -6.85 53.54
N GLN A 393 18.72 -8.02 54.17
CA GLN A 393 17.67 -8.35 55.14
C GLN A 393 17.53 -7.23 56.18
N GLY A 394 16.49 -6.41 56.01
CA GLY A 394 16.09 -5.38 56.97
C GLY A 394 16.42 -3.91 56.68
N THR A 395 17.19 -3.53 55.65
CA THR A 395 17.53 -2.10 55.45
C THR A 395 17.37 -1.54 54.04
N GLY A 396 17.56 -2.34 53.00
CA GLY A 396 17.59 -1.87 51.62
C GLY A 396 16.79 -2.76 50.69
N VAL A 397 16.03 -2.14 49.81
CA VAL A 397 15.17 -2.77 48.80
C VAL A 397 15.49 -2.13 47.46
N TRP A 398 15.40 -2.89 46.39
CA TRP A 398 15.45 -2.31 45.06
C TRP A 398 14.20 -1.45 44.79
N GLY A 399 14.39 -0.27 44.23
CA GLY A 399 13.33 0.57 43.68
C GLY A 399 13.55 0.75 42.18
N PHE A 400 12.48 0.62 41.40
CA PHE A 400 12.51 0.99 40.00
C PHE A 400 12.38 2.51 39.88
N THR A 401 13.31 3.15 39.17
CA THR A 401 13.33 4.60 39.01
C THR A 401 13.37 4.99 37.54
N LEU A 402 12.65 6.07 37.24
CA LEU A 402 12.57 6.66 35.92
C LEU A 402 12.93 8.15 36.02
N GLY A 403 13.97 8.56 35.30
CA GLY A 403 14.47 9.93 35.30
C GLY A 403 13.95 10.76 34.12
N TYR A 404 14.01 12.09 34.26
CA TYR A 404 13.53 13.01 33.21
C TYR A 404 14.24 12.85 31.86
N LEU A 405 15.50 12.40 31.80
CA LEU A 405 16.19 12.11 30.54
C LEU A 405 15.78 10.74 29.93
N GLY A 406 14.86 10.01 30.55
CA GLY A 406 14.32 8.74 30.05
C GLY A 406 15.05 7.50 30.55
N GLN A 407 16.04 7.66 31.44
CA GLN A 407 16.79 6.52 31.94
C GLN A 407 15.97 5.74 32.97
N THR A 408 16.08 4.42 32.90
CA THR A 408 15.50 3.50 33.88
C THR A 408 16.62 2.87 34.70
N TYR A 409 16.46 2.86 36.02
CA TYR A 409 17.42 2.23 36.92
C TYR A 409 16.69 1.38 37.95
N VAL A 410 17.36 0.34 38.42
CA VAL A 410 16.99 -0.37 39.63
C VAL A 410 18.05 -0.01 40.67
N GLY A 411 17.61 0.70 41.72
CA GLY A 411 18.49 1.37 42.68
C GLY A 411 18.13 1.05 44.13
N ASN A 412 19.10 1.15 45.04
CA ASN A 412 18.87 0.90 46.47
C ASN A 412 18.03 2.02 47.10
N THR A 413 16.93 1.64 47.74
CA THR A 413 16.04 2.51 48.52
C THR A 413 15.94 1.98 49.95
N LEU A 414 15.90 2.86 50.95
CA LEU A 414 15.70 2.44 52.34
C LEU A 414 14.24 2.07 52.57
N LYS A 415 13.96 1.03 53.34
CA LYS A 415 12.58 0.62 53.69
C LYS A 415 11.76 1.72 54.37
N THR A 416 12.43 2.68 54.99
CA THR A 416 11.85 3.83 55.69
C THR A 416 11.57 5.03 54.79
N ASP A 417 12.10 5.05 53.58
CA ASP A 417 11.68 6.03 52.56
C ASP A 417 10.26 5.69 52.11
N ALA A 418 9.54 6.66 51.55
CA ALA A 418 8.23 6.40 50.94
C ALA A 418 8.29 6.72 49.45
N ILE A 419 7.91 5.73 48.63
CA ILE A 419 7.80 5.81 47.17
C ILE A 419 6.48 5.18 46.69
N TYR A 420 6.17 5.32 45.41
CA TYR A 420 4.87 4.90 44.88
C TYR A 420 4.79 3.38 44.70
N VAL A 421 3.56 2.88 44.58
CA VAL A 421 3.27 1.51 44.17
C VAL A 421 2.47 1.54 42.88
N ARG A 422 2.82 0.64 41.97
CA ARG A 422 2.07 0.38 40.76
C ARG A 422 2.05 -1.13 40.57
N CYS A 423 0.86 -1.70 40.76
CA CYS A 423 0.70 -3.14 40.77
C CYS A 423 0.71 -3.69 39.34
N VAL A 424 1.10 -4.96 39.25
CA VAL A 424 1.14 -5.71 37.99
C VAL A 424 0.35 -7.01 38.16
N ARG A 425 -0.06 -7.57 37.02
CA ARG A 425 -0.71 -8.87 36.91
C ARG A 425 -0.24 -9.51 35.62
N ASP A 426 0.22 -10.76 35.71
CA ASP A 426 0.75 -11.52 34.58
C ASP A 426 -0.25 -12.55 34.03
#